data_AF-A0A0F8SIJ2-F1
#
_entry.id   AF-A0A0F8SIJ2-F1
#
_cell.length_a   1.000
_cell.length_b   1.000
_cell.length_c   1.000
_cell.angle_alpha   90.00
_cell.angle_beta   90.00
_cell.angle_gamma   90.00
#
_symmetry.space_group_name_H-M   'P 1'
#
loop_
_entity.id
_entity.type
_entity.pdbx_description
1 polymer ?
#
loop_
_entity_poly.entity_id
_entity_poly.type
_entity_poly.pdbx_seq_one_letter_code
_entity_poly.pdbx_strand_id
1 'polypeptide(L)'
;MRAGHKAYVTTLCFLFFFQFILSGLASASQVQVEGELPAEVEEKQVISGVLTISSIPAAADYIYFDTDLMKYDDQPIYNFTDLDLQSNESHFVLPVEDGQNKIVVQLKGQVPEITEVKQYEKLTLVKYNPKRTGYAHYRIRLTDEEGNSIKESDTRTFAISVPEIEAFRQKLTLIDDSFFAVYLQDMFDRGLVTEANKIADYLIKKKENSFNWGYVIAGLGIAAVSFILGVRTGNSGEEEEE
;
A
#
# COMPACT_ATOMS: atom_id res chain seq x y z
N MET A 1 -44.40 39.78 54.36
CA MET A 1 -45.00 40.09 53.03
C MET A 1 -43.89 40.13 52.00
N ARG A 2 -44.13 39.48 50.85
CA ARG A 2 -43.25 39.32 49.70
C ARG A 2 -42.93 40.65 49.01
N ALA A 3 -41.71 40.79 48.49
CA ALA A 3 -41.36 41.32 47.16
C ALA A 3 -39.82 41.36 47.08
N GLY A 4 -39.13 40.94 46.03
CA GLY A 4 -39.50 40.55 44.68
C GLY A 4 -38.24 40.68 43.84
N HIS A 5 -37.88 39.62 43.11
CA HIS A 5 -36.70 39.51 42.28
C HIS A 5 -36.48 40.72 41.35
N LYS A 6 -35.30 41.35 41.40
CA LYS A 6 -34.80 42.24 40.35
C LYS A 6 -33.29 42.10 40.19
N ALA A 7 -32.85 40.93 39.77
CA ALA A 7 -31.46 40.69 39.35
C ALA A 7 -31.42 39.63 38.26
N TYR A 8 -32.23 39.80 37.20
CA TYR A 8 -32.28 38.80 36.10
C TYR A 8 -32.41 39.40 34.70
N VAL A 9 -32.46 40.72 34.52
CA VAL A 9 -32.68 41.32 33.19
C VAL A 9 -31.38 41.73 32.50
N THR A 10 -30.38 42.20 33.23
CA THR A 10 -29.10 42.64 32.65
C THR A 10 -28.15 41.49 32.31
N THR A 11 -28.15 40.40 33.06
CA THR A 11 -27.34 39.21 32.77
C THR A 11 -27.89 38.41 31.59
N LEU A 12 -29.21 38.46 31.35
CA LEU A 12 -29.84 37.76 30.22
C LEU A 12 -29.55 38.44 28.88
N CYS A 13 -29.51 39.79 28.83
CA CYS A 13 -29.18 40.53 27.61
C CYS A 13 -27.71 40.35 27.18
N PHE A 14 -26.77 40.20 28.13
CA PHE A 14 -25.36 39.97 27.79
C PHE A 14 -25.12 38.54 27.25
N LEU A 15 -25.89 37.56 27.75
CA LEU A 15 -25.86 36.18 27.26
C LEU A 15 -26.47 36.02 25.86
N PHE A 16 -27.50 36.81 25.53
CA PHE A 16 -28.08 36.82 24.18
C PHE A 16 -27.20 37.52 23.14
N PHE A 17 -26.41 38.53 23.54
CA PHE A 17 -25.47 39.20 22.62
C PHE A 17 -24.29 38.30 22.25
N PHE A 18 -23.84 37.44 23.17
CA PHE A 18 -22.74 36.49 22.92
C PHE A 18 -23.14 35.31 22.02
N GLN A 19 -24.43 34.92 22.00
CA GLN A 19 -24.96 33.87 21.13
C GLN A 19 -25.10 34.32 19.66
N PHE A 20 -25.19 35.62 19.39
CA PHE A 20 -25.31 36.15 18.03
C PHE A 20 -23.97 36.36 17.31
N ILE A 21 -22.84 36.26 18.02
CA ILE A 21 -21.50 36.41 17.43
C ILE A 21 -20.93 35.06 16.95
N LEU A 22 -21.49 33.92 17.42
CA LEU A 22 -21.05 32.58 17.00
C LEU A 22 -21.77 32.01 15.76
N SER A 23 -22.65 32.78 15.13
CA SER A 23 -23.28 32.42 13.83
C SER A 23 -22.54 33.03 12.65
N GLY A 24 -21.24 33.30 12.80
CA GLY A 24 -20.33 33.45 11.68
C GLY A 24 -20.39 32.15 10.88
N LEU A 25 -20.99 32.24 9.70
CA LEU A 25 -21.10 31.18 8.71
C LEU A 25 -19.74 30.49 8.56
N ALA A 26 -19.56 29.38 9.27
CA ALA A 26 -18.59 28.36 8.89
C ALA A 26 -19.13 27.76 7.59
N SER A 27 -18.95 28.50 6.49
CA SER A 27 -19.10 27.97 5.16
C SER A 27 -18.04 26.88 5.10
N ALA A 28 -18.50 25.63 5.21
CA ALA A 28 -17.70 24.45 4.95
C ALA A 28 -17.24 24.57 3.50
N SER A 29 -16.11 25.22 3.31
CA SER A 29 -15.49 25.38 2.01
C SER A 29 -15.11 23.96 1.56
N GLN A 30 -15.69 23.48 0.47
CA GLN A 30 -15.51 22.11 0.00
C GLN A 30 -14.44 22.10 -1.09
N VAL A 31 -13.31 21.45 -0.83
CA VAL A 31 -12.34 21.15 -1.89
C VAL A 31 -12.90 19.98 -2.68
N GLN A 32 -13.27 20.23 -3.93
CA GLN A 32 -13.78 19.18 -4.82
C GLN A 32 -12.64 18.81 -5.76
N VAL A 33 -11.94 17.71 -5.44
CA VAL A 33 -10.94 17.14 -6.36
C VAL A 33 -11.67 16.26 -7.36
N GLU A 34 -11.77 16.72 -8.60
CA GLU A 34 -12.32 15.92 -9.70
C GLU A 34 -11.19 15.32 -10.53
N GLY A 35 -11.30 14.02 -10.82
CA GLY A 35 -10.35 13.24 -11.61
C GLY A 35 -10.69 11.75 -11.54
N GLU A 36 -10.69 11.06 -12.67
CA GLU A 36 -10.81 9.61 -12.74
C GLU A 36 -9.44 8.99 -12.51
N LEU A 37 -9.27 8.30 -11.39
CA LEU A 37 -8.08 7.52 -11.12
C LEU A 37 -8.52 6.09 -10.81
N PRO A 38 -7.85 5.07 -11.39
CA PRO A 38 -8.24 3.68 -11.23
C PRO A 38 -8.09 3.24 -9.78
N ALA A 39 -9.03 2.47 -9.24
CA ALA A 39 -8.94 1.97 -7.86
C ALA A 39 -7.78 0.97 -7.65
N GLU A 40 -7.41 0.27 -8.71
CA GLU A 40 -6.37 -0.76 -8.73
C GLU A 40 -5.47 -0.55 -9.96
N VAL A 41 -4.17 -0.73 -9.77
CA VAL A 41 -3.13 -0.48 -10.78
C VAL A 41 -2.04 -1.54 -10.72
N GLU A 42 -1.42 -1.81 -11.86
CA GLU A 42 -0.28 -2.73 -11.95
C GLU A 42 1.04 -2.01 -11.60
N GLU A 43 2.05 -2.79 -11.21
CA GLU A 43 3.41 -2.26 -11.04
C GLU A 43 3.90 -1.60 -12.33
N LYS A 44 4.62 -0.46 -12.20
CA LYS A 44 5.13 0.33 -13.34
C LYS A 44 4.05 0.89 -14.26
N GLN A 45 2.76 0.74 -13.95
CA GLN A 45 1.70 1.37 -14.71
C GLN A 45 1.85 2.90 -14.61
N VAL A 46 1.70 3.58 -15.75
CA VAL A 46 1.67 5.04 -15.78
C VAL A 46 0.26 5.50 -15.46
N ILE A 47 0.14 6.34 -14.45
CA ILE A 47 -1.08 7.02 -14.06
C ILE A 47 -0.99 8.45 -14.58
N SER A 48 -2.06 8.92 -15.20
CA SER A 48 -2.20 10.30 -15.64
C SER A 48 -3.60 10.77 -15.27
N GLY A 49 -3.71 11.92 -14.63
CA GLY A 49 -4.97 12.50 -14.23
C GLY A 49 -4.89 14.01 -14.15
N VAL A 50 -6.02 14.68 -14.32
CA VAL A 50 -6.15 16.10 -14.03
C VAL A 50 -6.83 16.20 -12.68
N LEU A 51 -6.21 16.90 -11.74
CA LEU A 51 -6.79 17.23 -10.44
C LEU A 51 -7.20 18.69 -10.50
N THR A 52 -8.50 18.94 -10.35
CA THR A 52 -9.01 20.31 -10.18
C THR A 52 -9.25 20.54 -8.71
N ILE A 53 -8.60 21.53 -8.10
CA ILE A 53 -8.82 21.97 -6.73
C ILE A 53 -9.65 23.25 -6.82
N SER A 54 -10.89 23.23 -6.35
CA SER A 54 -11.76 24.41 -6.32
C SER A 54 -12.18 24.79 -4.91
N SER A 55 -12.69 26.00 -4.75
CA SER A 55 -13.17 26.56 -3.48
C SER A 55 -12.08 26.62 -2.41
N ILE A 56 -10.87 27.07 -2.78
CA ILE A 56 -9.76 27.26 -1.83
C ILE A 56 -10.15 28.34 -0.80
N PRO A 57 -10.06 28.09 0.52
CA PRO A 57 -10.37 29.10 1.54
C PRO A 57 -9.43 30.30 1.46
N ALA A 58 -9.95 31.50 1.72
CA ALA A 58 -9.13 32.71 1.82
C ALA A 58 -8.13 32.70 3.00
N ALA A 59 -8.32 31.79 3.96
CA ALA A 59 -7.41 31.62 5.10
C ALA A 59 -6.30 30.58 4.82
N ALA A 60 -6.25 29.99 3.62
CA ALA A 60 -5.22 29.03 3.27
C ALA A 60 -4.02 29.75 2.67
N ASP A 61 -2.85 29.51 3.25
CA ASP A 61 -1.58 30.11 2.81
C ASP A 61 -0.78 29.14 1.95
N TYR A 62 -0.94 27.83 2.18
CA TYR A 62 -0.22 26.79 1.46
C TYR A 62 -1.08 25.59 1.08
N ILE A 63 -0.74 24.97 -0.05
CA ILE A 63 -1.24 23.67 -0.49
C ILE A 63 -0.08 22.69 -0.61
N TYR A 64 -0.17 21.58 0.10
CA TYR A 64 0.78 20.50 0.06
C TYR A 64 0.27 19.39 -0.84
N PHE A 65 1.13 18.94 -1.74
CA PHE A 65 0.94 17.80 -2.64
C PHE A 65 1.93 16.71 -2.25
N ASP A 66 1.41 15.56 -1.83
CA ASP A 66 2.20 14.38 -1.50
C ASP A 66 1.84 13.25 -2.50
N THR A 67 2.83 12.54 -3.03
CA THR A 67 2.60 11.34 -3.86
C THR A 67 3.69 10.28 -3.72
N ASP A 68 3.29 9.01 -3.80
CA ASP A 68 4.20 7.87 -3.91
C ASP A 68 4.61 7.56 -5.36
N LEU A 69 4.01 8.24 -6.34
CA LEU A 69 4.32 8.03 -7.75
C LEU A 69 5.75 8.44 -8.05
N MET A 70 6.39 7.67 -8.92
CA MET A 70 7.73 7.94 -9.40
C MET A 70 7.67 8.71 -10.72
N LYS A 71 8.69 9.53 -10.98
CA LYS A 71 8.84 10.20 -12.27
C LYS A 71 8.87 9.16 -13.40
N TYR A 72 8.11 9.43 -14.46
CA TYR A 72 8.12 8.61 -15.68
C TYR A 72 8.76 9.41 -16.81
N ASP A 73 9.89 8.93 -17.33
CA ASP A 73 10.62 9.55 -18.43
C ASP A 73 11.03 11.02 -18.12
N ASP A 74 11.01 11.89 -19.13
CA ASP A 74 11.28 13.33 -18.99
C ASP A 74 10.07 14.16 -18.54
N GLN A 75 8.93 13.53 -18.22
CA GLN A 75 7.71 14.25 -17.86
C GLN A 75 7.68 14.57 -16.36
N PRO A 76 7.21 15.78 -15.98
CA PRO A 76 7.09 16.15 -14.58
C PRO A 76 5.95 15.40 -13.89
N ILE A 77 6.11 15.11 -12.60
CA ILE A 77 5.05 14.50 -11.78
C ILE A 77 3.85 15.43 -11.67
N TYR A 78 4.11 16.71 -11.38
CA TYR A 78 3.10 17.76 -11.29
C TYR A 78 3.35 18.81 -12.37
N ASN A 79 2.29 19.17 -13.09
CA ASN A 79 2.29 20.30 -14.02
C ASN A 79 1.10 21.21 -13.71
N PHE A 80 1.40 22.41 -13.22
CA PHE A 80 0.44 23.46 -12.91
C PHE A 80 0.36 24.40 -14.12
N THR A 81 -0.40 24.01 -15.13
CA THR A 81 -0.41 24.68 -16.44
C THR A 81 -0.78 26.17 -16.35
N ASP A 82 -1.67 26.53 -15.44
CA ASP A 82 -2.10 27.93 -15.25
C ASP A 82 -1.06 28.79 -14.50
N LEU A 83 -0.06 28.16 -13.86
CA LEU A 83 0.96 28.80 -13.04
C LEU A 83 2.37 28.71 -13.64
N ASP A 84 2.51 28.13 -14.84
CA ASP A 84 3.79 27.84 -15.51
C ASP A 84 4.82 27.16 -14.59
N LEU A 85 4.34 26.23 -13.76
CA LEU A 85 5.12 25.59 -12.70
C LEU A 85 5.08 24.08 -12.83
N GLN A 86 6.23 23.44 -12.62
CA GLN A 86 6.40 21.98 -12.73
C GLN A 86 7.23 21.45 -11.56
N SER A 87 6.93 20.23 -11.12
CA SER A 87 7.67 19.58 -10.04
C SER A 87 7.76 18.06 -10.22
N ASN A 88 8.90 17.50 -9.79
CA ASN A 88 9.15 16.07 -9.66
C ASN A 88 9.26 15.62 -8.20
N GLU A 89 9.10 16.54 -7.26
CA GLU A 89 9.21 16.24 -5.84
C GLU A 89 8.02 15.41 -5.39
N SER A 90 8.25 14.37 -4.60
CA SER A 90 7.15 13.61 -3.99
C SER A 90 6.35 14.45 -2.99
N HIS A 91 7.00 15.44 -2.37
CA HIS A 91 6.40 16.44 -1.51
C HIS A 91 6.60 17.83 -2.12
N PHE A 92 5.51 18.47 -2.54
CA PHE A 92 5.54 19.79 -3.16
C PHE A 92 4.63 20.76 -2.40
N VAL A 93 5.13 21.98 -2.18
CA VAL A 93 4.41 23.03 -1.45
C VAL A 93 4.14 24.19 -2.41
N LEU A 94 2.88 24.53 -2.57
CA LEU A 94 2.42 25.64 -3.39
C LEU A 94 1.87 26.74 -2.49
N PRO A 95 2.45 27.95 -2.47
CA PRO A 95 1.83 29.10 -1.82
C PRO A 95 0.51 29.46 -2.52
N VAL A 96 -0.49 29.85 -1.74
CA VAL A 96 -1.78 30.33 -2.24
C VAL A 96 -1.74 31.85 -2.37
N GLU A 97 -2.04 32.36 -3.55
CA GLU A 97 -2.14 33.80 -3.78
C GLU A 97 -3.53 34.35 -3.42
N ASP A 98 -3.59 35.62 -3.05
CA ASP A 98 -4.85 36.31 -2.75
C ASP A 98 -5.84 36.24 -3.93
N GLY A 99 -7.03 35.69 -3.67
CA GLY A 99 -8.09 35.52 -4.67
C GLY A 99 -7.97 34.24 -5.51
N GLN A 100 -6.94 33.42 -5.28
CA GLN A 100 -6.81 32.11 -5.92
C GLN A 100 -7.85 31.14 -5.38
N ASN A 101 -8.91 30.91 -6.16
CA ASN A 101 -10.03 30.05 -5.76
C ASN A 101 -10.04 28.69 -6.48
N LYS A 102 -9.19 28.52 -7.49
CA LYS A 102 -9.10 27.32 -8.32
C LYS A 102 -7.66 27.09 -8.77
N ILE A 103 -7.21 25.83 -8.70
CA ILE A 103 -5.93 25.36 -9.22
C ILE A 103 -6.20 24.09 -10.03
N VAL A 104 -5.61 24.00 -11.22
CA VAL A 104 -5.63 22.79 -12.03
C VAL A 104 -4.22 22.25 -12.13
N VAL A 105 -4.05 20.99 -11.74
CA VAL A 105 -2.75 20.30 -11.82
C VAL A 105 -2.91 19.02 -12.63
N GLN A 106 -2.01 18.81 -13.58
CA GLN A 106 -1.87 17.53 -14.25
C GLN A 106 -0.89 16.69 -13.43
N LEU A 107 -1.39 15.57 -12.90
CA LEU A 107 -0.61 14.56 -12.22
C LEU A 107 -0.22 13.48 -13.24
N LYS A 108 1.07 13.20 -13.38
CA LYS A 108 1.54 12.10 -14.21
C LYS A 108 2.74 11.40 -13.60
N GLY A 109 2.59 10.13 -13.27
CA GLY A 109 3.69 9.36 -12.69
C GLY A 109 3.51 7.87 -12.87
N GLN A 110 4.55 7.14 -12.52
CA GLN A 110 4.60 5.69 -12.59
C GLN A 110 4.41 5.08 -11.20
N VAL A 111 3.55 4.06 -11.12
CA VAL A 111 3.38 3.25 -9.91
C VAL A 111 4.71 2.59 -9.56
N PRO A 112 5.18 2.69 -8.31
CA PRO A 112 6.45 2.11 -7.94
C PRO A 112 6.46 0.58 -8.08
N GLU A 113 7.61 0.03 -8.45
CA GLU A 113 7.86 -1.40 -8.40
C GLU A 113 8.10 -1.82 -6.93
N ILE A 114 7.32 -2.78 -6.47
CA ILE A 114 7.41 -3.43 -5.17
C ILE A 114 8.00 -4.84 -5.26
N THR A 115 8.07 -5.40 -6.48
CA THR A 115 8.63 -6.72 -6.79
C THR A 115 9.99 -6.61 -7.48
N GLU A 116 11.05 -7.19 -6.93
CA GLU A 116 12.36 -7.32 -7.58
C GLU A 116 12.55 -8.75 -8.10
N VAL A 117 12.68 -8.91 -9.42
CA VAL A 117 12.93 -10.21 -10.08
C VAL A 117 14.39 -10.34 -10.51
N LYS A 118 15.09 -11.34 -9.96
CA LYS A 118 16.47 -11.69 -10.34
C LYS A 118 16.56 -13.14 -10.78
N GLN A 119 17.20 -13.36 -11.94
CA GLN A 119 17.38 -14.70 -12.49
C GLN A 119 18.81 -15.20 -12.29
N TYR A 120 18.95 -16.40 -11.72
CA TYR A 120 20.21 -17.09 -11.46
C TYR A 120 20.17 -18.50 -12.04
N GLU A 121 20.82 -18.73 -13.18
CA GLU A 121 20.87 -20.02 -13.91
C GLU A 121 19.50 -20.71 -14.10
N LYS A 122 19.01 -21.41 -13.06
CA LYS A 122 17.75 -22.18 -13.03
C LYS A 122 16.74 -21.69 -11.98
N LEU A 123 17.06 -20.64 -11.24
CA LEU A 123 16.24 -20.09 -10.16
C LEU A 123 15.87 -18.64 -10.46
N THR A 124 14.58 -18.33 -10.34
CA THR A 124 14.07 -16.96 -10.37
C THR A 124 13.74 -16.55 -8.95
N LEU A 125 14.51 -15.62 -8.39
CA LEU A 125 14.24 -15.01 -7.10
C LEU A 125 13.35 -13.79 -7.30
N VAL A 126 12.17 -13.83 -6.69
CA VAL A 126 11.18 -12.74 -6.72
C VAL A 126 11.03 -12.21 -5.30
N LYS A 127 11.59 -11.03 -5.01
CA LYS A 127 11.58 -10.45 -3.66
C LYS A 127 10.62 -9.29 -3.57
N TYR A 128 9.94 -9.17 -2.45
CA TYR A 128 9.07 -8.03 -2.17
C TYR A 128 9.79 -7.00 -1.32
N ASN A 129 9.66 -5.72 -1.68
CA ASN A 129 10.29 -4.64 -0.94
C ASN A 129 9.50 -4.34 0.34
N PRO A 130 10.06 -4.60 1.54
CA PRO A 130 9.32 -4.40 2.80
C PRO A 130 9.06 -2.93 3.12
N LYS A 131 9.75 -2.00 2.44
CA LYS A 131 9.56 -0.55 2.63
C LYS A 131 8.46 0.02 1.74
N ARG A 132 7.97 -0.73 0.75
CA ARG A 132 6.89 -0.31 -0.13
C ARG A 132 5.64 -1.11 0.20
N THR A 133 4.51 -0.43 0.31
CA THR A 133 3.22 -1.05 0.57
C THR A 133 2.63 -1.57 -0.73
N GLY A 134 1.65 -2.48 -0.67
CA GLY A 134 0.82 -2.85 -1.82
C GLY A 134 -0.16 -1.75 -2.24
N TYR A 135 0.18 -0.50 -1.95
CA TYR A 135 -0.65 0.67 -2.19
C TYR A 135 0.24 1.84 -2.62
N ALA A 136 -0.28 2.69 -3.48
CA ALA A 136 0.27 4.02 -3.75
C ALA A 136 -0.79 5.06 -3.39
N HIS A 137 -0.38 6.25 -2.95
CA HIS A 137 -1.32 7.32 -2.67
C HIS A 137 -0.93 8.64 -3.31
N TYR A 138 -1.92 9.51 -3.42
CA TYR A 138 -1.69 10.94 -3.43
C TYR A 138 -2.51 11.59 -2.30
N ARG A 139 -1.96 12.66 -1.75
CA ARG A 139 -2.60 13.40 -0.66
C ARG A 139 -2.44 14.90 -0.88
N ILE A 140 -3.55 15.62 -0.70
CA ILE A 140 -3.59 17.09 -0.79
C ILE A 140 -4.02 17.63 0.57
N ARG A 141 -3.28 18.63 1.07
CA ARG A 141 -3.55 19.32 2.35
C ARG A 141 -3.46 20.82 2.19
N LEU A 142 -4.36 21.56 2.83
CA LEU A 142 -4.30 23.02 2.93
C LEU A 142 -3.97 23.43 4.36
N THR A 143 -3.02 24.35 4.54
CA THR A 143 -2.64 24.86 5.86
C THR A 143 -2.58 26.37 5.93
N ASP A 144 -2.61 26.88 7.16
CA ASP A 144 -2.29 28.28 7.48
C ASP A 144 -0.77 28.50 7.54
N GLU A 145 -0.35 29.74 7.79
CA GLU A 145 1.05 30.15 7.98
C GLU A 145 1.74 29.38 9.13
N GLU A 146 1.00 28.98 10.16
CA GLU A 146 1.49 28.18 11.29
C GLU A 146 1.59 26.68 10.99
N GLY A 147 1.15 26.24 9.80
CA GLY A 147 1.20 24.85 9.35
C GLY A 147 0.07 23.97 9.91
N ASN A 148 -0.97 24.56 10.50
CA ASN A 148 -2.15 23.83 10.95
C ASN A 148 -3.05 23.50 9.77
N SER A 149 -3.58 22.27 9.75
CA SER A 149 -4.52 21.86 8.72
C SER A 149 -5.83 22.63 8.86
N ILE A 150 -6.21 23.35 7.82
CA ILE A 150 -7.46 24.13 7.81
C ILE A 150 -8.66 23.20 7.55
N LYS A 151 -8.43 21.99 6.98
CA LYS A 151 -9.47 20.99 6.66
C LYS A 151 -8.97 19.54 6.79
N GLU A 152 -9.89 18.59 6.62
CA GLU A 152 -9.55 17.19 6.35
C GLU A 152 -8.82 17.06 5.01
N SER A 153 -7.76 16.27 5.00
CA SER A 153 -6.94 16.00 3.83
C SER A 153 -7.69 15.15 2.81
N ASP A 154 -7.67 15.52 1.52
CA ASP A 154 -8.12 14.61 0.47
C ASP A 154 -6.97 13.63 0.16
N THR A 155 -7.18 12.36 0.49
CA THR A 155 -6.24 11.27 0.23
C THR A 155 -6.94 10.25 -0.64
N ARG A 156 -6.36 9.92 -1.80
CA ARG A 156 -6.79 8.75 -2.57
C ARG A 156 -5.68 7.74 -2.65
N THR A 157 -6.10 6.49 -2.53
CA THR A 157 -5.24 5.32 -2.50
C THR A 157 -5.54 4.46 -3.71
N PHE A 158 -4.49 3.96 -4.34
CA PHE A 158 -4.51 2.97 -5.40
C PHE A 158 -3.96 1.68 -4.83
N ALA A 159 -4.70 0.57 -4.95
CA ALA A 159 -4.15 -0.74 -4.67
C ALA A 159 -3.19 -1.12 -5.80
N ILE A 160 -1.98 -1.55 -5.45
CA ILE A 160 -1.04 -2.11 -6.42
C ILE A 160 -1.35 -3.60 -6.51
N SER A 161 -1.88 -4.02 -7.66
CA SER A 161 -2.12 -5.42 -7.92
C SER A 161 -0.79 -6.13 -8.11
N VAL A 162 -0.56 -7.17 -7.31
CA VAL A 162 0.53 -8.13 -7.53
C VAL A 162 -0.10 -9.51 -7.55
N PRO A 163 -0.53 -9.99 -8.73
CA PRO A 163 -1.33 -11.22 -8.86
C PRO A 163 -0.67 -12.44 -8.21
N GLU A 164 0.66 -12.50 -8.20
CA GLU A 164 1.44 -13.60 -7.63
C GLU A 164 1.31 -13.69 -6.10
N ILE A 165 1.29 -12.54 -5.41
CA ILE A 165 1.09 -12.47 -3.95
C ILE A 165 -0.33 -12.93 -3.63
N GLU A 166 -1.32 -12.39 -4.34
CA GLU A 166 -2.72 -12.66 -4.05
C GLU A 166 -3.08 -14.12 -4.31
N ALA A 167 -2.61 -14.67 -5.43
CA ALA A 167 -2.76 -16.08 -5.75
C ALA A 167 -2.10 -16.99 -4.69
N PHE A 168 -0.91 -16.62 -4.21
CA PHE A 168 -0.24 -17.39 -3.17
C PHE A 168 -0.94 -17.32 -1.82
N ARG A 169 -1.39 -16.13 -1.41
CA ARG A 169 -2.17 -15.95 -0.17
C ARG A 169 -3.46 -16.77 -0.20
N GLN A 170 -4.20 -16.72 -1.30
CA GLN A 170 -5.39 -17.54 -1.48
C GLN A 170 -5.07 -19.03 -1.39
N LYS A 171 -3.95 -19.47 -2.00
CA LYS A 171 -3.48 -20.85 -1.90
C LYS A 171 -3.17 -21.27 -0.45
N LEU A 172 -2.57 -20.40 0.37
CA LEU A 172 -2.29 -20.69 1.78
C LEU A 172 -3.56 -20.92 2.62
N THR A 173 -4.70 -20.33 2.24
CA THR A 173 -5.98 -20.57 2.94
C THR A 173 -6.48 -22.01 2.83
N LEU A 174 -5.98 -22.77 1.86
CA LEU A 174 -6.32 -24.18 1.65
C LEU A 174 -5.52 -25.14 2.56
N ILE A 175 -4.48 -24.62 3.22
CA ILE A 175 -3.60 -25.36 4.12
C ILE A 175 -4.13 -25.26 5.55
N ASP A 176 -4.54 -26.39 6.13
CA ASP A 176 -5.14 -26.42 7.48
C ASP A 176 -4.14 -26.14 8.60
N ASP A 177 -2.86 -26.45 8.38
CA ASP A 177 -1.81 -26.27 9.37
C ASP A 177 -1.30 -24.82 9.36
N SER A 178 -1.61 -24.09 10.43
CA SER A 178 -1.24 -22.68 10.60
C SER A 178 0.28 -22.46 10.67
N PHE A 179 1.05 -23.43 11.16
CA PHE A 179 2.51 -23.34 11.16
C PHE A 179 3.05 -23.38 9.72
N PHE A 180 2.56 -24.32 8.90
CA PHE A 180 3.00 -24.40 7.50
C PHE A 180 2.55 -23.18 6.70
N ALA A 181 1.34 -22.65 6.92
CA ALA A 181 0.90 -21.44 6.24
C ALA A 181 1.84 -20.25 6.51
N VAL A 182 2.22 -20.03 7.78
CA VAL A 182 3.16 -18.96 8.17
C VAL A 182 4.56 -19.22 7.63
N TYR A 183 5.06 -20.45 7.72
CA TYR A 183 6.39 -20.81 7.23
C TYR A 183 6.52 -20.63 5.70
N LEU A 184 5.49 -21.02 4.95
CA LEU A 184 5.46 -20.87 3.51
C LEU A 184 5.34 -19.41 3.08
N GLN A 185 4.61 -18.59 3.84
CA GLN A 185 4.60 -17.15 3.64
C GLN A 185 6.01 -16.56 3.85
N ASP A 186 6.72 -16.91 4.93
CA ASP A 186 8.10 -16.43 5.16
C ASP A 186 9.08 -16.88 4.05
N MET A 187 8.96 -18.11 3.55
CA MET A 187 9.75 -18.57 2.39
C MET A 187 9.45 -17.75 1.14
N PHE A 188 8.17 -17.51 0.85
CA PHE A 188 7.72 -16.73 -0.29
C PHE A 188 8.25 -15.29 -0.22
N ASP A 189 8.13 -14.65 0.94
CA ASP A 189 8.60 -13.28 1.18
C ASP A 189 10.13 -13.13 1.05
N ARG A 190 10.90 -14.19 1.34
CA ARG A 190 12.36 -14.25 1.13
C ARG A 190 12.77 -14.44 -0.33
N GLY A 191 11.81 -14.66 -1.20
CA GLY A 191 11.96 -14.84 -2.64
C GLY A 191 12.14 -16.27 -3.10
N LEU A 192 11.85 -17.25 -2.23
CA LEU A 192 11.75 -18.66 -2.59
C LEU A 192 10.33 -18.97 -3.11
N VAL A 193 9.84 -18.13 -4.03
CA VAL A 193 8.46 -18.16 -4.53
C VAL A 193 8.13 -19.50 -5.19
N THR A 194 9.06 -20.04 -5.97
CA THR A 194 8.86 -21.32 -6.68
C THR A 194 8.81 -22.49 -5.70
N GLU A 195 9.73 -22.52 -4.73
CA GLU A 195 9.83 -23.57 -3.72
C GLU A 195 8.62 -23.54 -2.79
N ALA A 196 8.24 -22.36 -2.30
CA ALA A 196 7.09 -22.15 -1.45
C ALA A 196 5.80 -22.63 -2.15
N ASN A 197 5.63 -22.29 -3.44
CA ASN A 197 4.51 -22.78 -4.25
C ASN A 197 4.49 -24.30 -4.39
N LYS A 198 5.64 -24.93 -4.69
CA LYS A 198 5.72 -26.40 -4.81
C LYS A 198 5.37 -27.11 -3.51
N ILE A 199 5.82 -26.58 -2.37
CA ILE A 199 5.51 -27.16 -1.06
C ILE A 199 4.02 -26.96 -0.73
N ALA A 200 3.47 -25.76 -1.00
CA ALA A 200 2.05 -25.50 -0.83
C ALA A 200 1.18 -26.47 -1.66
N ASP A 201 1.50 -26.65 -2.95
CA ASP A 201 0.80 -27.56 -3.85
C ASP A 201 0.85 -29.01 -3.33
N TYR A 202 2.00 -29.44 -2.80
CA TYR A 202 2.16 -30.75 -2.20
C TYR A 202 1.29 -30.94 -0.94
N LEU A 203 1.24 -29.93 -0.06
CA LEU A 203 0.42 -29.99 1.17
C LEU A 203 -1.08 -30.03 0.86
N ILE A 204 -1.52 -29.24 -0.13
CA ILE A 204 -2.92 -29.23 -0.58
C ILE A 204 -3.27 -30.59 -1.22
N LYS A 205 -2.42 -31.10 -2.12
CA LYS A 205 -2.61 -32.40 -2.75
C LYS A 205 -2.60 -33.55 -1.74
N LYS A 206 -1.79 -33.46 -0.68
CA LYS A 206 -1.77 -34.40 0.44
C LYS A 206 -3.09 -34.45 1.20
N LYS A 207 -3.80 -33.32 1.33
CA LYS A 207 -5.12 -33.24 1.94
C LYS A 207 -6.20 -33.85 1.03
N GLU A 208 -6.14 -33.58 -0.27
CA GLU A 208 -7.08 -34.15 -1.26
C GLU A 208 -6.90 -35.66 -1.43
N ASN A 209 -5.66 -36.13 -1.43
CA ASN A 209 -5.34 -37.54 -1.30
C ASN A 209 -5.23 -37.92 0.18
N SER A 210 -6.36 -38.22 0.82
CA SER A 210 -6.42 -39.18 1.94
C SER A 210 -6.02 -40.60 1.50
N PHE A 211 -5.01 -40.69 0.63
CA PHE A 211 -4.35 -41.89 0.16
C PHE A 211 -3.23 -42.21 1.14
N ASN A 212 -3.12 -43.49 1.49
CA ASN A 212 -2.42 -43.98 2.67
C ASN A 212 -0.89 -43.73 2.60
N TRP A 213 -0.42 -42.64 3.22
CA TRP A 213 0.97 -42.19 3.27
C TRP A 213 1.96 -43.19 3.87
N GLY A 214 1.46 -44.25 4.52
CA GLY A 214 2.26 -45.34 5.07
C GLY A 214 3.16 -46.00 4.02
N TYR A 215 2.72 -46.14 2.77
CA TYR A 215 3.50 -46.82 1.73
C TYR A 215 4.65 -45.97 1.18
N VAL A 216 4.47 -44.64 1.08
CA VAL A 216 5.51 -43.72 0.56
C VAL A 216 6.62 -43.54 1.59
N ILE A 217 6.26 -43.40 2.88
CA ILE A 217 7.23 -43.30 3.97
C ILE A 217 7.95 -44.64 4.18
N ALA A 218 7.24 -45.78 4.08
CA ALA A 218 7.88 -47.10 4.11
C ALA A 218 8.84 -47.32 2.94
N GLY A 219 8.49 -46.88 1.73
CA GLY A 219 9.37 -46.96 0.55
C GLY A 219 10.64 -46.12 0.69
N LEU A 220 10.53 -44.89 1.21
CA LEU A 220 11.68 -44.04 1.50
C LEU A 220 12.57 -44.59 2.62
N GLY A 221 11.98 -45.22 3.64
CA GLY A 221 12.71 -45.91 4.70
C GLY A 221 13.50 -47.12 4.18
N ILE A 222 12.88 -47.97 3.34
CA ILE A 222 13.54 -49.14 2.76
C ILE A 222 14.69 -48.72 1.84
N ALA A 223 14.48 -47.69 1.00
CA ALA A 223 15.52 -47.17 0.10
C ALA A 223 16.75 -46.64 0.86
N ALA A 224 16.54 -45.93 1.98
CA ALA A 224 17.61 -45.43 2.83
C ALA A 224 18.39 -46.56 3.53
N VAL A 225 17.72 -47.62 3.98
CA VAL A 225 18.38 -48.78 4.61
C VAL A 225 19.19 -49.59 3.60
N SER A 226 18.68 -49.79 2.37
CA SER A 226 19.44 -50.46 1.30
C SER A 226 20.64 -49.64 0.84
N PHE A 227 20.57 -48.30 0.87
CA PHE A 227 21.71 -47.44 0.55
C PHE A 227 22.81 -47.51 1.63
N ILE A 228 22.44 -47.54 2.92
CA ILE A 228 23.41 -47.65 4.03
C ILE A 228 24.08 -49.03 4.05
N LEU A 229 23.35 -50.11 3.76
CA LEU A 229 23.94 -51.45 3.66
C LEU A 229 24.82 -51.59 2.41
N GLY A 230 24.39 -51.09 1.25
CA GLY A 230 25.14 -51.13 -0.01
C GLY A 230 26.45 -50.34 0.03
N VAL A 231 26.48 -49.20 0.71
CA VAL A 231 27.69 -48.36 0.83
C VAL A 231 28.71 -48.96 1.81
N ARG A 232 28.32 -49.85 2.73
CA ARG A 232 29.25 -50.49 3.68
C ARG A 232 29.91 -51.77 3.15
N THR A 233 29.33 -52.44 2.15
CA THR A 233 29.91 -53.67 1.57
C THR A 233 30.74 -53.44 0.30
N GLY A 234 30.65 -52.26 -0.31
CA GLY A 234 31.32 -51.95 -1.59
C GLY A 234 32.71 -51.32 -1.51
N ASN A 235 33.36 -51.24 -0.33
CA ASN A 235 34.67 -50.57 -0.19
C ASN A 235 35.74 -51.42 0.52
N SER A 236 35.70 -52.73 0.36
CA SER A 236 36.82 -53.60 0.75
C SER A 236 37.07 -54.69 -0.29
N GLY A 237 38.13 -54.47 -1.08
CA GLY A 237 38.91 -55.53 -1.73
C GLY A 237 38.43 -55.98 -3.10
N GLU A 238 38.76 -55.21 -4.15
CA GLU A 238 39.17 -55.83 -5.41
C GLU A 238 40.71 -55.93 -5.39
N GLU A 239 41.20 -56.95 -4.69
CA GLU A 239 42.50 -57.59 -4.92
C GLU A 239 42.19 -59.00 -5.47
N GLU A 240 42.74 -59.32 -6.66
CA GLU A 240 43.10 -60.68 -7.17
C GLU A 240 41.91 -61.68 -7.37
N GLU A 241 41.72 -62.46 -8.44
CA GLU A 241 42.58 -63.17 -9.40
C GLU A 241 41.68 -63.73 -10.55
N GLU A 242 42.09 -63.57 -11.82
CA GLU A 242 42.21 -64.60 -12.90
C GLU A 242 42.58 -63.95 -14.24
#